data_AF-Q2JQ96-F1
#
_entry.id   AF-Q2JQ96-F1
#
_cell.length_a   1.000
_cell.length_b   1.000
_cell.length_c   1.000
_cell.angle_alpha   90.00
_cell.angle_beta   90.00
_cell.angle_gamma   90.00
#
_symmetry.space_group_name_H-M   'P 1'
#
loop_
_entity.id
_entity.type
_entity.pdbx_description
1 polymer ?
#
loop_
_entity_poly.entity_id
_entity_poly.type
_entity_poly.pdbx_seq_one_letter_code
_entity_poly.pdbx_strand_id
1 'polypeptide(L)'
;MRRRFGSALGRGGLSLWATCASVALITGCSSETTSGVPPLLASSGATPPPVAVAPTIAPITPPPIQLDLPDPPSLLPDGEFNLSSVESAFVTITLRGLLAPGVIRSVEVQFFNISRGTDITSIFLPTAIEQFRNTLIGRGNSYDDRINGITLTNGFTFPADLAAYNTNVAAGERVLVIVVIRDSFGQALRLEADAQATQAGAE
;
A
#
# COMPACT_ATOMS: atom_id res chain seq x y z
N MET A 1 -40.34 34.54 -6.59
CA MET A 1 -39.38 35.08 -5.61
C MET A 1 -38.01 34.45 -5.91
N ARG A 2 -37.09 35.04 -6.71
CA ARG A 2 -35.98 35.98 -6.37
C ARG A 2 -35.42 35.72 -4.95
N ARG A 3 -34.18 35.29 -4.74
CA ARG A 3 -32.83 35.88 -5.02
C ARG A 3 -31.77 34.74 -4.86
N ARG A 4 -30.48 34.76 -5.22
CA ARG A 4 -29.55 35.47 -6.12
C ARG A 4 -28.21 34.70 -5.99
N PHE A 5 -27.42 34.65 -7.07
CA PHE A 5 -26.01 34.26 -7.10
C PHE A 5 -25.15 35.09 -6.12
N GLY A 6 -24.05 34.49 -5.65
CA GLY A 6 -22.98 35.17 -4.90
C GLY A 6 -21.66 34.43 -5.03
N SER A 7 -20.93 34.72 -6.11
CA SER A 7 -19.51 34.41 -6.29
C SER A 7 -18.68 35.30 -5.36
N ALA A 8 -17.68 34.72 -4.69
CA ALA A 8 -16.57 35.48 -4.11
C ALA A 8 -15.27 35.00 -4.76
N LEU A 9 -14.82 35.77 -5.75
CA LEU A 9 -13.42 35.85 -6.16
C LEU A 9 -12.61 36.51 -5.04
N GLY A 10 -11.49 35.88 -4.68
CA GLY A 10 -10.30 36.50 -4.09
C GLY A 10 -9.17 35.50 -4.30
N ARG A 11 -8.40 35.54 -5.40
CA ARG A 11 -7.34 36.49 -5.79
C ARG A 11 -6.20 36.56 -4.76
N GLY A 12 -5.08 35.91 -5.11
CA GLY A 12 -3.82 35.83 -4.38
C GLY A 12 -3.44 34.37 -4.16
N GLY A 13 -2.84 33.63 -5.11
CA GLY A 13 -1.73 34.03 -5.96
C GLY A 13 -0.43 33.82 -5.18
N LEU A 14 0.21 32.66 -5.35
CA LEU A 14 1.67 32.45 -5.42
C LEU A 14 1.92 30.95 -5.67
N SER A 15 1.92 30.58 -6.94
CA SER A 15 2.56 29.36 -7.45
C SER A 15 4.06 29.63 -7.54
N LEU A 16 4.85 29.08 -6.62
CA LEU A 16 6.31 29.05 -6.78
C LEU A 16 6.71 27.69 -7.37
N TRP A 17 6.61 27.61 -8.69
CA TRP A 17 7.56 26.80 -9.46
C TRP A 17 8.95 27.40 -9.22
N ALA A 18 9.86 26.60 -8.66
CA ALA A 18 11.30 26.84 -8.69
C ALA A 18 11.92 25.58 -9.32
N THR A 19 11.93 25.52 -10.64
CA THR A 19 13.09 25.84 -11.51
C THR A 19 14.25 24.85 -11.32
N CYS A 20 14.34 23.94 -12.28
CA CYS A 20 15.50 23.11 -12.57
C CYS A 20 16.77 23.98 -12.70
N ALA A 21 17.86 23.56 -12.07
CA ALA A 21 19.20 23.98 -12.46
C ALA A 21 20.05 22.72 -12.65
N SER A 22 20.22 22.35 -13.92
CA SER A 22 21.18 21.34 -14.34
C SER A 22 22.59 21.96 -14.40
N VAL A 23 23.55 21.20 -13.89
CA VAL A 23 24.89 20.91 -14.42
C VAL A 23 25.61 22.02 -15.20
N ALA A 24 26.77 22.46 -14.68
CA ALA A 24 27.88 22.93 -15.49
C ALA A 24 29.19 22.23 -15.05
N LEU A 25 29.84 21.61 -16.03
CA LEU A 25 31.08 20.83 -15.96
C LEU A 25 32.31 21.72 -16.26
N ILE A 26 33.42 21.34 -15.62
CA ILE A 26 34.84 21.40 -16.05
C ILE A 26 35.51 22.77 -16.21
N THR A 27 36.58 22.98 -15.45
CA THR A 27 37.92 23.30 -16.00
C THR A 27 38.99 23.02 -14.93
N GLY A 28 39.94 22.15 -15.26
CA GLY A 28 41.08 21.83 -14.42
C GLY A 28 42.05 20.94 -15.19
N CYS A 29 42.84 21.57 -16.06
CA CYS A 29 43.82 20.96 -16.95
C CYS A 29 44.81 20.03 -16.23
N SER A 30 45.06 18.87 -16.84
CA SER A 30 46.26 18.08 -16.60
C SER A 30 47.52 18.85 -16.98
N SER A 31 48.59 18.68 -16.19
CA SER A 31 49.97 18.68 -16.67
C SER A 31 50.84 17.90 -15.67
N GLU A 32 51.15 16.65 -16.00
CA GLU A 32 52.42 16.03 -15.63
C GLU A 32 53.54 16.73 -16.40
N THR A 33 54.75 16.86 -15.82
CA THR A 33 56.05 16.35 -16.34
C THR A 33 57.24 16.93 -15.55
N THR A 34 58.13 16.03 -15.09
CA THR A 34 59.61 16.14 -15.01
C THR A 34 60.33 17.00 -13.95
N SER A 35 60.94 16.26 -13.02
CA SER A 35 62.39 16.16 -12.71
C SER A 35 63.30 17.40 -12.87
N GLY A 36 63.98 17.76 -11.77
CA GLY A 36 65.21 18.55 -11.78
C GLY A 36 65.60 19.12 -10.42
N VAL A 37 66.66 18.60 -9.80
CA VAL A 37 67.34 19.14 -8.61
C VAL A 37 68.86 19.03 -8.87
N PRO A 38 69.76 19.92 -8.39
CA PRO A 38 69.73 21.37 -8.13
C PRO A 38 70.95 22.10 -8.81
N PRO A 39 71.29 23.35 -8.44
CA PRO A 39 72.44 23.50 -7.51
C PRO A 39 72.26 24.56 -6.39
N LEU A 40 73.09 24.38 -5.36
CA LEU A 40 73.24 25.16 -4.12
C LEU A 40 73.97 26.50 -4.32
N LEU A 41 73.46 27.58 -3.70
CA LEU A 41 74.12 28.47 -2.71
C LEU A 41 73.55 29.90 -2.72
N ALA A 42 72.95 30.33 -1.59
CA ALA A 42 73.30 31.55 -0.82
C ALA A 42 72.10 32.12 -0.01
N SER A 43 72.19 31.97 1.32
CA SER A 43 71.85 32.93 2.39
C SER A 43 70.90 34.11 2.09
N SER A 44 69.71 34.09 2.70
CA SER A 44 69.21 35.21 3.54
C SER A 44 68.02 34.75 4.39
N GLY A 45 67.92 35.28 5.61
CA GLY A 45 66.92 34.88 6.59
C GLY A 45 65.49 35.17 6.13
N ALA A 46 64.66 34.13 6.11
CA ALA A 46 63.21 34.25 5.98
C ALA A 46 62.56 33.28 6.96
N THR A 47 61.69 33.83 7.81
CA THR A 47 60.78 33.10 8.71
C THR A 47 60.11 31.95 7.95
N PRO A 48 60.01 30.72 8.51
CA PRO A 48 59.32 29.64 7.82
C PRO A 48 57.86 30.05 7.55
N PRO A 49 57.29 29.76 6.35
CA PRO A 49 55.91 30.06 6.07
C PRO A 49 55.01 29.26 7.04
N PRO A 50 53.85 29.82 7.46
CA PRO A 50 52.97 29.14 8.40
C PRO A 50 52.56 27.77 7.84
N VAL A 51 52.67 26.74 8.69
CA VAL A 51 52.20 25.39 8.38
C VAL A 51 50.71 25.47 8.05
N ALA A 52 50.35 25.13 6.82
CA ALA A 52 48.95 24.99 6.43
C ALA A 52 48.33 23.84 7.23
N VAL A 53 47.46 24.18 8.18
CA VAL A 53 46.64 23.20 8.89
C VAL A 53 45.73 22.55 7.86
N ALA A 54 45.94 21.26 7.60
CA ALA A 54 45.02 20.49 6.77
C ALA A 54 43.62 20.54 7.41
N PRO A 55 42.55 20.77 6.64
CA PRO A 55 41.21 20.78 7.20
C PRO A 55 40.92 19.40 7.78
N THR A 56 40.65 19.34 9.08
CA THR A 56 40.12 18.13 9.72
C THR A 56 38.79 17.80 9.06
N ILE A 57 38.76 16.73 8.27
CA ILE A 57 37.50 16.20 7.72
C ILE A 57 36.72 15.64 8.92
N ALA A 58 35.62 16.31 9.26
CA ALA A 58 34.68 15.80 10.25
C ALA A 58 34.14 14.44 9.77
N PRO A 59 33.95 13.45 10.66
CA PRO A 59 33.33 12.19 10.27
C PRO A 59 31.98 12.46 9.61
N ILE A 60 31.83 11.99 8.38
CA ILE A 60 30.55 12.06 7.66
C ILE A 60 29.58 11.20 8.47
N THR A 61 28.54 11.82 9.06
CA THR A 61 27.46 11.06 9.67
C THR A 61 26.89 10.13 8.60
N PRO A 62 26.80 8.80 8.83
CA PRO A 62 26.20 7.91 7.85
C PRO A 62 24.79 8.42 7.54
N PRO A 63 24.33 8.31 6.28
CA PRO A 63 22.98 8.72 5.92
C PRO A 63 21.97 8.04 6.86
N PRO A 64 20.84 8.68 7.18
CA PRO A 64 19.80 8.06 8.00
C PRO A 64 19.49 6.67 7.46
N ILE A 65 19.50 5.67 8.35
CA ILE A 65 19.08 4.32 7.98
C ILE A 65 17.65 4.45 7.44
N GLN A 66 17.48 4.18 6.15
CA GLN A 66 16.17 4.13 5.54
C GLN A 66 15.43 2.97 6.21
N LEU A 67 14.38 3.28 6.96
CA LEU A 67 13.55 2.24 7.57
C LEU A 67 12.89 1.47 6.42
N ASP A 68 13.32 0.24 6.18
CA ASP A 68 12.73 -0.58 5.13
C ASP A 68 11.22 -0.72 5.40
N LEU A 69 10.42 -0.27 4.43
CA LEU A 69 8.99 -0.47 4.46
C LEU A 69 8.74 -1.99 4.45
N PRO A 70 7.90 -2.52 5.34
CA PRO A 70 7.61 -3.95 5.32
C PRO A 70 6.93 -4.35 4.01
N ASP A 71 7.01 -5.64 3.71
CA ASP A 71 6.33 -6.22 2.57
C ASP A 71 4.81 -5.98 2.66
N PRO A 72 4.13 -5.80 1.51
CA PRO A 72 2.69 -5.64 1.48
C PRO A 72 1.95 -6.90 1.95
N PRO A 73 0.69 -6.75 2.39
CA PRO A 73 -0.15 -7.91 2.68
C PRO A 73 -0.29 -8.79 1.45
N SER A 74 -0.23 -10.11 1.64
CA SER A 74 -0.24 -11.10 0.56
C SER A 74 -0.82 -12.43 1.04
N LEU A 75 -1.10 -13.34 0.11
CA LEU A 75 -1.39 -14.74 0.43
C LEU A 75 -0.08 -15.54 0.37
N LEU A 76 0.10 -16.47 1.31
CA LEU A 76 1.13 -17.50 1.23
C LEU A 76 0.99 -18.31 -0.07
N PRO A 77 2.05 -19.01 -0.51
CA PRO A 77 2.00 -19.88 -1.68
C PRO A 77 0.85 -20.91 -1.64
N ASP A 78 0.53 -21.43 -0.46
CA ASP A 78 -0.60 -22.35 -0.21
C ASP A 78 -1.83 -21.64 0.37
N GLY A 79 -1.86 -20.30 0.29
CA GLY A 79 -2.98 -19.47 0.71
C GLY A 79 -4.16 -19.57 -0.26
N GLU A 80 -5.35 -19.35 0.26
CA GLU A 80 -6.58 -19.50 -0.51
C GLU A 80 -7.52 -18.33 -0.23
N PHE A 81 -8.13 -17.80 -1.29
CA PHE A 81 -9.33 -16.98 -1.22
C PHE A 81 -10.35 -17.54 -2.21
N ASN A 82 -11.46 -18.07 -1.69
CA ASN A 82 -12.42 -18.82 -2.50
C ASN A 82 -13.86 -18.60 -2.01
N LEU A 83 -14.81 -18.78 -2.92
CA LEU A 83 -16.24 -18.83 -2.65
C LEU A 83 -16.73 -20.26 -2.80
N SER A 84 -17.14 -20.88 -1.70
CA SER A 84 -17.58 -22.28 -1.71
C SER A 84 -19.05 -22.44 -2.11
N SER A 85 -19.93 -21.54 -1.70
CA SER A 85 -21.33 -21.56 -2.09
C SER A 85 -21.96 -20.16 -2.11
N VAL A 86 -22.85 -19.97 -3.09
CA VAL A 86 -23.81 -18.85 -3.17
C VAL A 86 -25.20 -19.50 -3.21
N GLU A 87 -25.60 -20.03 -2.06
CA GLU A 87 -26.83 -20.81 -1.89
C GLU A 87 -27.81 -20.02 -1.06
N SER A 88 -29.09 -19.99 -1.45
CA SER A 88 -30.16 -19.56 -0.56
C SER A 88 -29.96 -18.23 0.18
N ALA A 89 -29.36 -17.23 -0.47
CA ALA A 89 -28.99 -15.94 0.11
C ALA A 89 -27.86 -15.99 1.17
N PHE A 90 -27.02 -17.02 1.12
CA PHE A 90 -25.78 -17.14 1.90
C PHE A 90 -24.59 -17.17 0.96
N VAL A 91 -23.54 -16.42 1.32
CA VAL A 91 -22.25 -16.49 0.64
C VAL A 91 -21.18 -16.88 1.65
N THR A 92 -20.43 -17.95 1.40
CA THR A 92 -19.33 -18.34 2.27
C THR A 92 -17.98 -18.07 1.61
N ILE A 93 -17.15 -17.24 2.25
CA ILE A 93 -15.76 -17.01 1.85
C ILE A 93 -14.83 -17.90 2.65
N THR A 94 -13.85 -18.52 1.99
CA THR A 94 -12.71 -19.14 2.64
C THR A 94 -11.51 -18.22 2.48
N LEU A 95 -10.80 -17.94 3.58
CA LEU A 95 -9.55 -17.17 3.58
C LEU A 95 -8.50 -17.92 4.40
N ARG A 96 -7.40 -18.30 3.74
CA ARG A 96 -6.30 -19.05 4.34
C ARG A 96 -4.95 -18.47 3.94
N GLY A 97 -4.01 -18.47 4.87
CA GLY A 97 -2.62 -18.08 4.61
C GLY A 97 -2.47 -16.59 4.32
N LEU A 98 -3.35 -15.72 4.84
CA LEU A 98 -3.18 -14.28 4.71
C LEU A 98 -1.99 -13.82 5.58
N LEU A 99 -0.98 -13.24 4.94
CA LEU A 99 0.12 -12.53 5.60
C LEU A 99 -0.16 -11.04 5.62
N ALA A 100 -0.05 -10.44 6.80
CA ALA A 100 -0.08 -8.99 6.97
C ALA A 100 1.12 -8.58 7.84
N PRO A 101 2.26 -8.20 7.21
CA PRO A 101 3.46 -7.78 7.94
C PRO A 101 3.23 -6.54 8.81
N GLY A 102 2.35 -5.62 8.38
CA GLY A 102 1.77 -4.57 9.20
C GLY A 102 0.48 -4.99 9.92
N VAL A 103 -0.04 -4.13 10.79
CA VAL A 103 -1.35 -4.35 11.42
C VAL A 103 -2.44 -4.06 10.41
N ILE A 104 -3.38 -4.98 10.20
CA ILE A 104 -4.56 -4.76 9.37
C ILE A 104 -5.37 -3.61 9.99
N ARG A 105 -5.48 -2.52 9.24
CA ARG A 105 -6.15 -1.29 9.65
C ARG A 105 -7.59 -1.23 9.18
N SER A 106 -7.86 -1.75 7.98
CA SER A 106 -9.20 -1.72 7.41
C SER A 106 -9.43 -2.90 6.49
N VAL A 107 -10.67 -3.37 6.46
CA VAL A 107 -11.14 -4.39 5.52
C VAL A 107 -12.43 -3.89 4.86
N GLU A 108 -12.45 -3.87 3.55
CA GLU A 108 -13.61 -3.55 2.73
C GLU A 108 -14.11 -4.84 2.06
N VAL A 109 -15.43 -5.01 1.99
CA VAL A 109 -16.07 -6.18 1.36
C VAL A 109 -17.16 -5.64 0.44
N GLN A 110 -17.18 -6.13 -0.79
CA GLN A 110 -18.18 -5.77 -1.80
C GLN A 110 -18.68 -7.02 -2.50
N PHE A 111 -19.97 -7.04 -2.81
CA PHE A 111 -20.65 -8.10 -3.55
C PHE A 111 -21.23 -7.51 -4.83
N PHE A 112 -20.92 -8.12 -5.97
CA PHE A 112 -21.42 -7.69 -7.28
C PHE A 112 -22.13 -8.84 -7.97
N ASN A 113 -23.32 -8.59 -8.51
CA ASN A 113 -23.89 -9.45 -9.54
C ASN A 113 -23.28 -9.02 -10.88
N ILE A 114 -22.25 -9.74 -11.32
CA ILE A 114 -21.53 -9.40 -12.55
C ILE A 114 -22.30 -9.77 -13.81
N SER A 115 -23.30 -10.67 -13.71
CA SER A 115 -24.22 -10.93 -14.81
C SER A 115 -25.11 -9.73 -15.12
N ARG A 116 -25.46 -8.93 -14.10
CA ARG A 116 -26.30 -7.74 -14.23
C ARG A 116 -25.54 -6.41 -14.16
N GLY A 117 -24.27 -6.44 -13.74
CA GLY A 117 -23.46 -5.24 -13.52
C GLY A 117 -23.93 -4.41 -12.32
N THR A 118 -24.49 -5.05 -11.29
CA THR A 118 -25.08 -4.35 -10.13
C THR A 118 -24.31 -4.65 -8.84
N ASP A 119 -24.03 -3.61 -8.06
CA ASP A 119 -23.60 -3.77 -6.66
C ASP A 119 -24.78 -4.27 -5.83
N ILE A 120 -24.58 -5.40 -5.17
CA ILE A 120 -25.57 -6.05 -4.30
C ILE A 120 -25.13 -6.05 -2.84
N THR A 121 -24.05 -5.37 -2.47
CA THR A 121 -23.49 -5.38 -1.10
C THR A 121 -24.53 -5.06 -0.02
N SER A 122 -25.46 -4.15 -0.30
CA SER A 122 -26.47 -3.71 0.66
C SER A 122 -27.53 -4.75 1.01
N ILE A 123 -27.64 -5.85 0.25
CA ILE A 123 -28.60 -6.93 0.56
C ILE A 123 -28.04 -7.88 1.63
N PHE A 124 -26.73 -7.87 1.86
CA PHE A 124 -26.06 -8.68 2.87
C PHE A 124 -26.15 -8.02 4.24
N LEU A 125 -26.25 -8.83 5.29
CA LEU A 125 -26.41 -8.33 6.65
C LEU A 125 -25.17 -7.50 7.06
N PRO A 126 -25.35 -6.21 7.43
CA PRO A 126 -24.23 -5.35 7.84
C PRO A 126 -23.45 -5.93 9.03
N THR A 127 -24.13 -6.61 9.95
CA THR A 127 -23.54 -7.24 11.13
C THR A 127 -22.56 -8.35 10.77
N ALA A 128 -22.83 -9.14 9.72
CA ALA A 128 -21.91 -10.18 9.25
C ALA A 128 -20.65 -9.56 8.62
N ILE A 129 -20.83 -8.50 7.82
CA ILE A 129 -19.71 -7.73 7.24
C ILE A 129 -18.84 -7.14 8.36
N GLU A 130 -19.45 -6.55 9.39
CA GLU A 130 -18.73 -6.02 10.54
C GLU A 130 -17.98 -7.10 11.32
N GLN A 131 -18.60 -8.26 11.56
CA GLN A 131 -17.95 -9.39 12.23
C GLN A 131 -16.74 -9.91 11.44
N PHE A 132 -16.86 -10.03 10.11
CA PHE A 132 -15.73 -10.40 9.26
C PHE A 132 -14.59 -9.38 9.38
N ARG A 133 -14.91 -8.09 9.27
CA ARG A 133 -13.94 -7.00 9.46
C ARG A 133 -13.26 -7.09 10.81
N ASN A 134 -14.02 -7.22 11.89
CA ASN A 134 -13.50 -7.29 13.26
C ASN A 134 -12.67 -8.55 13.52
N THR A 135 -12.90 -9.62 12.75
CA THR A 135 -12.06 -10.81 12.82
C THR A 135 -10.65 -10.54 12.29
N LEU A 136 -10.49 -9.60 11.35
CA LEU A 136 -9.21 -9.31 10.69
C LEU A 136 -8.54 -8.02 11.21
N ILE A 137 -9.31 -6.99 11.52
CA ILE A 137 -8.78 -5.69 11.99
C ILE A 137 -8.01 -5.89 13.30
N GLY A 138 -6.87 -5.21 13.42
CA GLY A 138 -6.00 -5.32 14.58
C GLY A 138 -5.14 -6.59 14.58
N ARG A 139 -5.40 -7.55 13.67
CA ARG A 139 -4.42 -8.60 13.39
C ARG A 139 -3.29 -7.99 12.58
N GLY A 140 -2.10 -7.99 13.15
CA GLY A 140 -0.83 -7.91 12.43
C GLY A 140 0.00 -9.05 12.94
N ASN A 141 0.96 -9.51 12.15
CA ASN A 141 1.70 -10.73 12.48
C ASN A 141 2.23 -10.69 13.93
N SER A 142 1.58 -11.45 14.82
CA SER A 142 2.29 -12.16 15.89
C SER A 142 3.42 -12.95 15.22
N TYR A 143 4.52 -13.22 15.93
CA TYR A 143 5.64 -14.00 15.38
C TYR A 143 5.16 -15.34 14.74
N ASP A 144 4.08 -15.93 15.27
CA ASP A 144 3.45 -17.16 14.75
C ASP A 144 2.65 -16.96 13.45
N ASP A 145 1.95 -15.83 13.30
CA ASP A 145 1.15 -15.52 12.11
C ASP A 145 2.04 -15.16 10.91
N ARG A 146 3.28 -14.71 11.16
CA ARG A 146 4.26 -14.45 10.09
C ARG A 146 4.68 -15.72 9.35
N ILE A 147 4.63 -16.86 10.03
CA ILE A 147 5.02 -18.16 9.49
C ILE A 147 3.80 -18.92 8.97
N ASN A 148 2.67 -18.87 9.70
CA ASN A 148 1.50 -19.69 9.42
C ASN A 148 0.36 -18.96 8.68
N GLY A 149 0.38 -17.62 8.67
CA GLY A 149 -0.70 -16.79 8.12
C GLY A 149 -2.02 -16.88 8.89
N ILE A 150 -2.91 -15.92 8.63
CA ILE A 150 -4.26 -15.93 9.18
C ILE A 150 -5.09 -16.97 8.42
N THR A 151 -5.75 -17.87 9.15
CA THR A 151 -6.65 -18.89 8.60
C THR A 151 -8.04 -18.80 9.23
N LEU A 152 -9.07 -18.76 8.39
CA LEU A 152 -10.48 -18.88 8.79
C LEU A 152 -10.95 -20.33 8.57
N THR A 153 -10.83 -21.16 9.61
CA THR A 153 -10.93 -22.64 9.52
C THR A 153 -12.27 -23.17 8.98
N ASN A 154 -13.35 -22.40 9.08
CA ASN A 154 -14.70 -22.81 8.65
C ASN A 154 -15.30 -21.90 7.58
N GLY A 155 -14.49 -21.04 6.96
CA GLY A 155 -14.99 -19.94 6.15
C GLY A 155 -15.80 -18.91 6.96
N PHE A 156 -16.22 -17.83 6.32
CA PHE A 156 -17.07 -16.80 6.89
C PHE A 156 -18.32 -16.65 6.04
N THR A 157 -19.50 -16.79 6.67
CA THR A 157 -20.78 -16.77 5.97
C THR A 157 -21.45 -15.40 6.07
N PHE A 158 -21.86 -14.86 4.93
CA PHE A 158 -22.62 -13.63 4.79
C PHE A 158 -24.08 -13.97 4.44
N PRO A 159 -24.99 -13.96 5.43
CA PRO A 159 -26.41 -14.02 5.15
C PRO A 159 -26.88 -12.72 4.47
N ALA A 160 -27.87 -12.84 3.60
CA ALA A 160 -28.56 -11.74 2.96
C ALA A 160 -30.07 -11.76 3.27
N ASP A 161 -30.72 -10.61 3.09
CA ASP A 161 -32.17 -10.56 3.03
C ASP A 161 -32.64 -11.40 1.83
N LEU A 162 -33.40 -12.46 2.11
CA LEU A 162 -33.82 -13.45 1.11
C LEU A 162 -34.68 -12.82 0.00
N ALA A 163 -35.56 -11.88 0.35
CA ALA A 163 -36.45 -11.24 -0.63
C ALA A 163 -35.66 -10.30 -1.56
N ALA A 164 -34.74 -9.51 -0.99
CA ALA A 164 -33.82 -8.67 -1.74
C ALA A 164 -32.89 -9.51 -2.61
N TYR A 165 -32.37 -10.63 -2.09
CA TYR A 165 -31.53 -11.55 -2.83
C TYR A 165 -32.25 -12.15 -4.04
N ASN A 166 -33.43 -12.73 -3.86
CA ASN A 166 -34.19 -13.32 -4.97
C ASN A 166 -34.65 -12.28 -6.02
N THR A 167 -34.75 -11.01 -5.63
CA THR A 167 -35.05 -9.92 -6.56
C THR A 167 -33.82 -9.54 -7.41
N ASN A 168 -32.64 -9.53 -6.78
CA ASN A 168 -31.41 -9.01 -7.39
C ASN A 168 -30.49 -10.08 -7.98
N VAL A 169 -30.70 -11.36 -7.64
CA VAL A 169 -29.87 -12.48 -8.06
C VAL A 169 -30.76 -13.65 -8.47
N ALA A 170 -30.63 -14.10 -9.72
CA ALA A 170 -31.31 -15.30 -10.23
C ALA A 170 -30.37 -16.52 -10.28
N ALA A 171 -30.95 -17.72 -10.28
CA ALA A 171 -30.18 -18.94 -10.44
C ALA A 171 -29.38 -18.94 -11.75
N GLY A 172 -28.11 -19.35 -11.68
CA GLY A 172 -27.16 -19.34 -12.79
C GLY A 172 -26.43 -18.00 -13.00
N GLU A 173 -26.84 -16.93 -12.33
CA GLU A 173 -26.12 -15.65 -12.39
C GLU A 173 -24.81 -15.72 -11.61
N ARG A 174 -23.83 -14.92 -12.03
CA ARG A 174 -22.52 -14.88 -11.40
C ARG A 174 -22.44 -13.76 -10.38
N VAL A 175 -21.97 -14.11 -9.19
CA VAL A 175 -21.68 -13.18 -8.11
C VAL A 175 -20.16 -13.13 -7.90
N LEU A 176 -19.61 -11.91 -7.91
CA LEU A 176 -18.21 -11.62 -7.58
C LEU A 176 -18.16 -11.03 -6.18
N VAL A 177 -17.25 -11.52 -5.36
CA VAL A 177 -16.91 -10.95 -4.06
C VAL A 177 -15.52 -10.36 -4.12
N ILE A 178 -15.41 -9.11 -3.70
CA ILE A 178 -14.15 -8.38 -3.61
C ILE A 178 -13.89 -8.08 -2.14
N VAL A 179 -12.72 -8.48 -1.65
CA VAL A 179 -12.24 -8.14 -0.32
C VAL A 179 -10.95 -7.33 -0.46
N VAL A 180 -10.92 -6.13 0.12
CA VAL A 180 -9.73 -5.28 0.15
C VAL A 180 -9.24 -5.16 1.58
N ILE A 181 -8.04 -5.66 1.84
CA ILE A 181 -7.38 -5.60 3.14
C ILE A 181 -6.28 -4.55 3.05
N ARG A 182 -6.30 -3.56 3.95
CA ARG A 182 -5.27 -2.53 4.03
C ARG A 182 -4.57 -2.59 5.37
N ASP A 183 -3.25 -2.47 5.36
CA ASP A 183 -2.45 -2.44 6.56
C ASP A 183 -2.25 -1.01 7.10
N SER A 184 -1.54 -0.91 8.22
CA SER A 184 -1.18 0.35 8.88
C SER A 184 -0.27 1.25 8.05
N PHE A 185 0.44 0.68 7.06
CA PHE A 185 1.32 1.40 6.15
C PHE A 185 0.60 1.89 4.88
N GLY A 186 -0.68 1.54 4.72
CA GLY A 186 -1.50 1.89 3.57
C GLY A 186 -1.33 0.97 2.37
N GLN A 187 -0.54 -0.11 2.51
CA GLN A 187 -0.43 -1.15 1.50
C GLN A 187 -1.72 -1.98 1.48
N ALA A 188 -2.14 -2.42 0.29
CA ALA A 188 -3.43 -3.07 0.08
C ALA A 188 -3.28 -4.41 -0.64
N LEU A 189 -3.99 -5.41 -0.14
CA LEU A 189 -4.24 -6.68 -0.81
C LEU A 189 -5.68 -6.70 -1.28
N ARG A 190 -5.88 -6.92 -2.59
CA ARG A 190 -7.20 -7.08 -3.19
C ARG A 190 -7.40 -8.54 -3.55
N LEU A 191 -8.46 -9.13 -3.01
CA LEU A 191 -8.84 -10.51 -3.21
C LEU A 191 -10.18 -10.56 -3.95
N GLU A 192 -10.29 -11.44 -4.92
CA GLU A 192 -11.47 -11.60 -5.76
C GLU A 192 -11.79 -13.08 -5.91
N ALA A 193 -13.06 -13.41 -5.82
CA ALA A 193 -13.57 -14.74 -6.09
C ALA A 193 -14.98 -14.62 -6.64
N ASP A 194 -15.33 -15.47 -7.61
CA ASP A 194 -16.67 -15.53 -8.19
C ASP A 194 -17.28 -16.92 -8.07
N ALA A 195 -18.61 -16.95 -8.02
CA ALA A 195 -19.38 -18.18 -7.97
C ALA A 195 -20.71 -17.99 -8.70
N GLN A 196 -21.30 -19.11 -9.14
CA GLN A 196 -22.64 -19.12 -9.69
C GLN A 196 -23.67 -19.21 -8.57
N ALA A 197 -24.67 -18.34 -8.60
CA ALA A 197 -25.80 -18.36 -7.72
C ALA A 197 -26.66 -19.60 -7.97
N THR A 198 -26.96 -20.34 -6.91
CA THR A 198 -27.95 -21.41 -6.93
C THR A 198 -29.26 -20.90 -6.36
N GLN A 199 -30.37 -21.54 -6.71
CA GLN A 199 -31.70 -21.07 -6.34
C GLN A 199 -31.95 -21.25 -4.83
N ALA A 200 -32.52 -20.25 -4.19
CA ALA A 200 -32.92 -20.34 -2.79
C ALA A 200 -34.18 -21.19 -2.63
N GLY A 201 -34.09 -22.32 -1.91
CA GLY A 201 -35.27 -23.14 -1.55
C GLY A 201 -35.77 -24.13 -2.62
N ALA A 202 -34.87 -24.76 -3.37
CA ALA A 202 -35.21 -25.96 -4.15
C ALA A 202 -35.16 -27.23 -3.27
N GLU A 203 -35.99 -27.28 -2.24
CA GLU A 203 -36.40 -28.51 -1.53
C GLU A 203 -37.89 -28.43 -1.17
#